data_AF-A0A0U1HYB9-F1
#
_entry.id   AF-A0A0U1HYB9-F1
#
_cell.length_a   1.000
_cell.length_b   1.000
_cell.length_c   1.000
_cell.angle_alpha   90.00
_cell.angle_beta   90.00
_cell.angle_gamma   90.00
#
_symmetry.space_group_name_H-M   'P 1'
#
loop_
_entity.id
_entity.type
_entity.pdbx_description
1 polymer ?
#
loop_
_entity_poly.entity_id
_entity_poly.type
_entity_poly.pdbx_seq_one_letter_code
_entity_poly.pdbx_strand_id
1 'polypeptide(L)'
;MFQMPGLWGIWLSSLKKLVLVVKLKRYLKKTSKLYQGQSVYLANKPVGDYIQKGDQFYLDAKHKDHIEVFDSTGTKVRAVLNLDGSFNDAKTKAAKAEGRRLPK
;
A
#
# COMPACT_ATOMS: atom_id res chain seq x y z
N MET A 1 3.31 -22.10 -48.43
CA MET A 1 2.77 -20.98 -47.61
C MET A 1 2.07 -21.59 -46.41
N PHE A 2 2.65 -21.49 -45.22
CA PHE A 2 2.02 -21.91 -43.96
C PHE A 2 2.00 -20.71 -43.02
N GLN A 3 0.83 -20.15 -42.80
CA GLN A 3 0.61 -19.02 -41.90
C GLN A 3 0.33 -19.59 -40.51
N MET A 4 1.29 -19.45 -39.59
CA MET A 4 1.13 -19.84 -38.19
C MET A 4 0.60 -18.66 -37.37
N PRO A 5 -0.44 -18.85 -36.53
CA PRO A 5 -1.02 -17.76 -35.75
C PRO A 5 -0.12 -17.33 -34.58
N GLY A 6 -0.12 -16.02 -34.33
CA GLY A 6 0.80 -15.32 -33.45
C GLY A 6 0.70 -15.72 -31.97
N LEU A 7 1.79 -16.32 -31.48
CA LEU A 7 2.09 -16.52 -30.05
C LEU A 7 2.80 -15.30 -29.42
N TRP A 8 2.73 -14.13 -30.04
CA TRP A 8 3.42 -12.92 -29.59
C TRP A 8 2.64 -12.10 -28.54
N GLY A 9 1.37 -12.45 -28.27
CA GLY A 9 0.49 -11.70 -27.36
C GLY A 9 0.56 -12.08 -25.88
N ILE A 10 1.08 -13.25 -25.54
CA ILE A 10 0.96 -13.80 -24.17
C ILE A 10 2.20 -13.47 -23.32
N TRP A 11 3.33 -13.09 -23.94
CA TRP A 11 4.57 -12.78 -23.23
C TRP A 11 4.80 -11.29 -22.94
N LEU A 12 3.97 -10.37 -23.47
CA LEU A 12 4.14 -8.93 -23.24
C LEU A 12 3.33 -8.41 -22.04
N SER A 13 2.31 -9.15 -21.60
CA SER A 13 1.47 -8.76 -20.44
C SER A 13 2.12 -9.07 -19.09
N SER A 14 3.03 -10.06 -19.03
CA SER A 14 3.75 -10.43 -17.80
C SER A 14 4.86 -9.42 -17.44
N LEU A 15 5.46 -8.78 -18.44
CA LEU A 15 6.54 -7.79 -18.26
C LEU A 15 6.05 -6.42 -17.75
N LYS A 16 4.82 -6.01 -18.10
CA LYS A 16 4.24 -4.74 -17.59
C LYS A 16 3.95 -4.78 -16.09
N LYS A 17 3.58 -5.96 -15.56
CA LYS A 17 3.36 -6.18 -14.12
C LYS A 17 4.66 -6.05 -13.31
N LEU A 18 5.80 -6.42 -13.89
CA LEU A 18 7.11 -6.39 -13.25
C LEU A 18 7.68 -4.96 -13.12
N VAL A 19 7.48 -4.10 -14.12
CA VAL A 19 8.00 -2.72 -14.10
C VAL A 19 7.34 -1.86 -13.03
N LEU A 20 6.04 -2.07 -12.76
CA LEU A 20 5.32 -1.31 -11.73
C LEU A 20 5.79 -1.68 -10.31
N VAL A 21 6.03 -2.97 -10.05
CA VAL A 21 6.57 -3.49 -8.78
C VAL A 21 7.99 -2.97 -8.51
N VAL A 22 8.84 -2.90 -9.55
CA VAL A 22 10.20 -2.36 -9.43
C VAL A 22 10.19 -0.83 -9.22
N LYS A 23 9.24 -0.10 -9.84
CA LYS A 23 9.07 1.35 -9.59
C LYS A 23 8.52 1.64 -8.19
N LEU A 24 7.55 0.86 -7.69
CA LEU A 24 7.01 1.03 -6.33
C LEU A 24 8.05 0.77 -5.24
N LYS A 25 8.98 -0.17 -5.44
CA LYS A 25 10.12 -0.42 -4.53
C LYS A 25 10.98 0.82 -4.27
N ARG A 26 11.03 1.79 -5.19
CA ARG A 26 11.78 3.05 -4.98
C ARG A 26 10.98 4.08 -4.17
N TYR A 27 9.66 3.96 -4.17
CA TYR A 27 8.77 4.89 -3.48
C TYR A 27 8.32 4.40 -2.10
N LEU A 28 8.49 3.10 -1.83
CA LEU A 28 8.09 2.48 -0.57
C LEU A 28 9.29 1.78 0.05
N LYS A 29 9.65 2.16 1.27
CA LYS A 29 10.68 1.49 2.06
C LYS A 29 9.99 0.50 2.99
N LYS A 30 10.19 -0.79 2.76
CA LYS A 30 9.74 -1.82 3.71
C LYS A 30 10.47 -1.58 5.05
N THR A 31 9.71 -1.52 6.14
CA THR A 31 10.29 -1.43 7.48
C THR A 31 10.46 -2.82 8.07
N SER A 32 11.27 -2.94 9.13
CA SER A 32 11.36 -4.18 9.91
C SER A 32 10.17 -4.38 10.86
N LYS A 33 9.22 -3.43 10.90
CA LYS A 33 8.08 -3.49 11.81
C LYS A 33 7.01 -4.43 11.25
N LEU A 34 6.49 -5.27 12.14
CA LEU A 34 5.33 -6.10 11.89
C LEU A 34 4.20 -5.60 12.78
N TYR A 35 3.04 -5.38 12.18
CA TYR A 35 1.82 -5.08 12.92
C TYR A 35 0.76 -6.10 12.52
N GLN A 36 0.23 -6.82 13.52
CA GLN A 36 -0.71 -7.93 13.31
C GLN A 36 -0.23 -8.95 12.26
N GLY A 37 1.07 -9.24 12.21
CA GLY A 37 1.67 -10.16 11.24
C GLY A 37 1.83 -9.59 9.82
N GLN A 38 1.47 -8.33 9.58
CA GLN A 38 1.66 -7.64 8.31
C GLN A 38 2.88 -6.72 8.37
N SER A 39 3.59 -6.61 7.24
CA SER A 39 4.71 -5.69 7.10
C SER A 39 4.23 -4.25 7.03
N VAL A 40 4.83 -3.38 7.85
CA VAL A 40 4.63 -1.94 7.76
C VAL A 40 5.57 -1.37 6.70
N TYR A 41 5.04 -0.50 5.86
CA TYR A 41 5.77 0.20 4.81
C TYR A 41 5.87 1.69 5.13
N LEU A 42 6.97 2.30 4.74
CA LEU A 42 7.23 3.73 4.83
C LEU A 42 7.13 4.36 3.44
N ALA A 43 6.32 5.40 3.32
CA ALA A 43 6.20 6.19 2.10
C ALA A 43 7.45 7.09 1.91
N ASN A 44 8.28 6.83 0.91
CA ASN A 44 9.39 7.73 0.56
C ASN A 44 8.95 8.91 -0.29
N LYS A 45 7.76 8.86 -0.87
CA LYS A 45 7.12 9.93 -1.66
C LYS A 45 5.63 9.98 -1.32
N PRO A 46 4.96 11.14 -1.53
CA PRO A 46 3.51 11.19 -1.42
C PRO A 46 2.87 10.22 -2.42
N VAL A 47 1.81 9.52 -1.98
CA VAL A 47 1.05 8.56 -2.77
C VAL A 47 -0.43 8.91 -2.67
N GLY A 48 -1.04 9.29 -3.80
CA GLY A 48 -2.37 9.88 -3.81
C GLY A 48 -2.42 11.17 -2.98
N ASP A 49 -3.61 11.50 -2.48
CA ASP A 49 -3.85 12.74 -1.72
C ASP A 49 -3.66 12.57 -0.20
N TYR A 50 -3.69 11.32 0.28
CA TYR A 50 -3.79 11.03 1.72
C TYR A 50 -2.52 10.45 2.35
N ILE A 51 -1.58 9.92 1.56
CA ILE A 51 -0.30 9.40 2.06
C ILE A 51 0.79 10.41 1.75
N GLN A 52 1.40 10.97 2.79
CA GLN A 52 2.50 11.91 2.65
C GLN A 52 3.86 11.18 2.71
N LYS A 53 4.90 11.84 2.20
CA LYS A 53 6.27 11.35 2.39
C LYS A 53 6.58 11.28 3.88
N GLY A 54 7.05 10.12 4.31
CA GLY A 54 7.39 9.81 5.69
C GLY A 54 6.30 9.02 6.40
N ASP A 55 5.08 8.98 5.89
CA ASP A 55 3.99 8.23 6.53
C ASP A 55 4.25 6.73 6.52
N GLN A 56 3.78 6.06 7.58
CA GLN A 56 3.85 4.62 7.70
C GLN A 56 2.47 4.03 7.43
N PHE A 57 2.39 2.95 6.67
CA PHE A 57 1.11 2.31 6.41
C PHE A 57 1.25 0.80 6.32
N TYR A 58 0.17 0.10 6.60
CA TYR A 58 0.12 -1.36 6.47
C TYR A 58 -1.23 -1.80 5.92
N LEU A 59 -1.23 -2.95 5.26
CA LEU A 59 -2.45 -3.59 4.78
C LEU A 59 -3.15 -4.30 5.93
N ASP A 60 -4.46 -4.13 6.08
CA ASP A 60 -5.23 -4.83 7.11
C ASP A 60 -4.94 -6.34 7.12
N ALA A 61 -4.62 -6.88 8.29
CA ALA A 61 -4.25 -8.28 8.44
C ALA A 61 -5.44 -9.22 8.27
N LYS A 62 -6.63 -8.76 8.69
CA LYS A 62 -7.81 -9.60 8.82
C LYS A 62 -8.53 -9.78 7.49
N HIS A 63 -8.91 -8.69 6.83
CA HIS A 63 -9.73 -8.71 5.63
C HIS A 63 -8.96 -8.32 4.37
N LYS A 64 -7.77 -7.70 4.53
CA LYS A 64 -6.90 -7.25 3.41
C LYS A 64 -7.64 -6.36 2.41
N ASP A 65 -8.64 -5.62 2.86
CA ASP A 65 -9.57 -4.81 2.08
C ASP A 65 -9.35 -3.29 2.29
N HIS A 66 -8.51 -2.91 3.26
CA HIS A 66 -8.16 -1.52 3.53
C HIS A 66 -6.71 -1.37 4.00
N ILE A 67 -6.20 -0.16 3.84
CA ILE A 67 -4.85 0.26 4.21
C ILE A 67 -4.99 1.27 5.34
N GLU A 68 -4.33 1.03 6.46
CA GLU A 68 -4.23 2.00 7.54
C GLU A 68 -2.96 2.82 7.38
N VAL A 69 -3.12 4.15 7.36
CA VAL A 69 -2.05 5.12 7.21
C VAL A 69 -1.85 5.84 8.53
N PHE A 70 -0.61 5.87 8.99
CA PHE A 70 -0.12 6.50 10.19
C PHE A 70 0.87 7.59 9.83
N ASP A 71 1.07 8.50 10.78
CA ASP A 71 2.12 9.48 10.70
C ASP A 71 3.51 8.83 10.66
N SER A 72 4.53 9.63 10.38
CA SER A 72 5.90 9.14 10.29
C SER A 72 6.44 8.51 11.56
N THR A 73 5.85 8.81 12.72
CA THR A 73 6.21 8.20 14.00
C THR A 73 5.45 6.89 14.26
N GLY A 74 4.35 6.65 13.56
CA GLY A 74 3.43 5.52 13.80
C GLY A 74 2.55 5.70 15.04
N THR A 75 2.50 6.90 15.63
CA THR A 75 1.75 7.15 16.88
C THR A 75 0.33 7.62 16.64
N LYS A 76 0.03 8.17 15.46
CA LYS A 76 -1.29 8.71 15.12
C LYS A 76 -1.76 8.18 13.77
N VAL A 77 -3.02 7.77 13.71
CA VAL A 77 -3.69 7.46 12.45
C VAL A 77 -3.91 8.74 11.66
N ARG A 78 -3.46 8.77 10.41
CA ARG A 78 -3.77 9.85 9.47
C ARG A 78 -5.07 9.59 8.73
N ALA A 79 -5.15 8.43 8.10
CA ALA A 79 -6.25 8.04 7.24
C ALA A 79 -6.36 6.51 7.17
N VAL A 80 -7.57 6.03 6.93
CA VAL A 80 -7.84 4.67 6.47
C VAL A 80 -8.30 4.76 5.03
N LEU A 81 -7.62 4.06 4.13
CA LEU A 81 -7.92 4.05 2.70
C LEU A 81 -8.44 2.68 2.29
N ASN A 82 -9.35 2.64 1.33
CA ASN A 82 -9.73 1.39 0.68
C ASN A 82 -8.62 0.96 -0.31
N LEU A 83 -8.67 -0.27 -0.83
CA LEU A 83 -7.65 -0.79 -1.77
C LEU A 83 -7.52 0.02 -3.07
N ASP A 84 -8.58 0.71 -3.47
CA ASP A 84 -8.60 1.61 -4.63
C ASP A 84 -7.95 2.98 -4.32
N GLY A 85 -7.55 3.23 -3.06
CA GLY A 85 -6.97 4.47 -2.59
C GLY A 85 -7.99 5.53 -2.14
N SER A 86 -9.29 5.23 -2.19
CA SER A 86 -10.33 6.15 -1.71
C SER A 86 -10.33 6.27 -0.18
N PHE A 87 -10.65 7.45 0.33
CA PHE A 87 -10.64 7.73 1.76
C PHE A 87 -11.88 7.15 2.46
N ASN A 88 -11.65 6.41 3.54
CA ASN A 88 -12.69 5.82 4.37
C ASN A 88 -12.86 6.64 5.65
N ASP A 89 -13.77 7.62 5.62
CA ASP A 89 -14.01 8.55 6.74
C ASP A 89 -14.46 7.82 8.01
N ALA A 90 -15.40 6.88 7.89
CA ALA A 90 -15.94 6.13 9.03
C ALA A 90 -14.84 5.34 9.76
N LYS A 91 -14.03 4.57 9.00
CA LYS A 91 -12.92 3.81 9.59
C LYS A 91 -11.83 4.74 10.14
N THR A 92 -11.56 5.86 9.48
CA THR A 92 -10.57 6.84 9.95
C THR A 92 -10.95 7.43 11.29
N LYS A 93 -12.22 7.83 11.47
CA LYS A 93 -12.73 8.37 12.73
C LYS A 93 -12.67 7.34 13.85
N ALA A 94 -13.09 6.10 13.57
CA ALA A 94 -13.00 5.00 14.54
C ALA A 94 -11.56 4.72 14.97
N ALA A 95 -10.63 4.58 14.01
CA ALA A 95 -9.22 4.31 14.30
C ALA A 95 -8.54 5.45 15.09
N LYS A 96 -8.92 6.71 14.83
CA LYS A 96 -8.48 7.88 15.62
C LYS A 96 -9.06 7.88 17.03
N ALA A 97 -10.34 7.56 17.19
CA ALA A 97 -11.02 7.50 18.48
C ALA A 97 -10.47 6.36 19.36
N GLU A 98 -10.16 5.21 18.76
CA GLU A 98 -9.52 4.06 19.42
C GLU A 98 -8.05 4.33 19.79
N GLY A 99 -7.43 5.38 19.23
CA GLY A 99 -6.02 5.69 19.45
C GLY A 99 -5.08 4.62 18.88
N ARG A 100 -5.44 4.01 17.74
CA ARG A 100 -4.60 3.00 17.09
C ARG A 100 -3.21 3.58 16.80
N ARG A 101 -2.18 2.78 17.09
CA ARG A 101 -0.78 3.12 16.90
C ARG A 101 0.02 1.89 16.53
N LEU A 102 1.05 2.10 15.72
CA LEU A 102 2.02 1.08 15.38
C LEU A 102 2.97 0.84 16.55
N PRO A 103 3.47 -0.40 16.73
CA PRO A 103 4.50 -0.71 17.70
C PRO A 103 5.78 0.07 17.39
N LYS A 104 6.48 0.45 18.45
CA LYS A 104 7.76 1.18 18.35
C LYS A 104 8.83 0.33 17.70
#